data_AF-A0A371NEW9-F1
#
_entry.id   AF-A0A371NEW9-F1
#
_cell.length_a   1.000
_cell.length_b   1.000
_cell.length_c   1.000
_cell.angle_alpha   90.00
_cell.angle_beta   90.00
_cell.angle_gamma   90.00
#
_symmetry.space_group_name_H-M   'P 1'
#
loop_
_entity.id
_entity.type
_entity.pdbx_description
1 polymer ?
#
loop_
_entity_poly.entity_id
_entity_poly.type
_entity_poly.pdbx_seq_one_letter_code
_entity_poly.pdbx_strand_id
1 'polypeptide(L)'
;MSGLKFSPVEFEREIQAREMALSGIASSRTRIEGLKSEILRNLDEIPDGAWKRSPEIAGVKSWINGATDVYIDSTMNSNELQKIESDLKRTEKMARELLGTVVDIKVKARRKRRVMLKLESINAGFNWKKDLLEKWKSSDSERFREKIEKAMEAVKRGDFSGGEIRAADLEHELKSLIKEAETLSKEAKLISELESIDAAFKGAGELLEKWKSSDSERFREKIEKAMEAVKGEDFSGAETRIPGLEDELRDLIEEAEKLESNDRMRRHVLSSVKEVAERMGWKEVSEPYLEDDKDPSSPLIYELKSYSAGKMRFSLTMDRIDVESPFSAEDGACYEQFDKFSEKLQEYGIRTKFEGNQGGPRNKPALKEKKAKRLPESRMRRI
;
A
#
# COMPACT_ATOMS: atom_id res chain seq x y z
N MET A 1 -89.53 39.00 -63.62
CA MET A 1 -89.78 38.28 -62.35
C MET A 1 -88.52 37.53 -61.98
N SER A 2 -87.91 37.96 -60.89
CA SER A 2 -86.68 37.41 -60.30
C SER A 2 -86.98 36.11 -59.57
N GLY A 3 -86.30 35.03 -59.95
CA GLY A 3 -86.24 33.80 -59.15
C GLY A 3 -84.94 33.78 -58.35
N LEU A 4 -85.04 33.88 -57.02
CA LEU A 4 -83.93 33.54 -56.13
C LEU A 4 -83.66 32.05 -56.25
N LYS A 5 -82.39 31.68 -56.52
CA LYS A 5 -81.95 30.31 -56.84
C LYS A 5 -81.72 29.41 -55.62
N PHE A 6 -82.05 29.85 -54.40
CA PHE A 6 -81.78 29.12 -53.17
C PHE A 6 -82.90 29.32 -52.15
N SER A 7 -83.32 28.24 -51.49
CA SER A 7 -84.24 28.28 -50.35
C SER A 7 -83.57 28.99 -49.15
N PRO A 8 -84.28 29.80 -48.35
CA PRO A 8 -83.74 30.38 -47.12
C PRO A 8 -83.07 29.35 -46.19
N VAL A 9 -83.62 28.13 -46.17
CA VAL A 9 -83.08 26.99 -45.40
C VAL A 9 -81.74 26.50 -45.95
N GLU A 10 -81.54 26.53 -47.27
CA GLU A 10 -80.29 26.13 -47.90
C GLU A 10 -79.20 27.19 -47.69
N PHE A 11 -79.57 28.47 -47.69
CA PHE A 11 -78.66 29.57 -47.40
C PHE A 11 -78.17 29.57 -45.95
N GLU A 12 -79.05 29.35 -44.97
CA GLU A 12 -78.67 29.21 -43.56
C GLU A 12 -77.78 27.98 -43.32
N ARG A 13 -78.08 26.85 -43.96
CA ARG A 13 -77.23 25.64 -43.89
C ARG A 13 -75.84 25.88 -44.45
N GLU A 14 -75.74 26.61 -45.56
CA GLU A 14 -74.46 26.97 -46.16
C GLU A 14 -73.65 27.89 -45.25
N ILE A 15 -74.27 28.90 -44.63
CA ILE A 15 -73.59 29.77 -43.65
C ILE A 15 -73.06 28.94 -42.47
N GLN A 16 -73.88 28.07 -41.88
CA GLN A 16 -73.46 27.22 -40.76
C GLN A 16 -72.32 26.27 -41.16
N ALA A 17 -72.39 25.67 -42.35
CA ALA A 17 -71.33 24.79 -42.85
C ALA A 17 -70.01 25.55 -43.09
N ARG A 18 -70.07 26.80 -43.59
CA ARG A 18 -68.91 27.68 -43.74
C ARG A 18 -68.30 28.05 -42.38
N GLU A 19 -69.12 28.43 -41.40
CA GLU A 19 -68.64 28.76 -40.04
C GLU A 19 -67.97 27.56 -39.36
N MET A 20 -68.56 26.36 -39.48
CA MET A 20 -67.95 25.13 -38.96
C MET A 20 -66.61 24.82 -39.64
N ALA A 21 -66.53 24.95 -40.96
CA ALA A 21 -65.28 24.71 -41.69
C ALA A 21 -64.19 25.74 -41.33
N LEU A 22 -64.54 27.03 -41.20
CA LEU A 22 -63.61 28.07 -40.76
C LEU A 22 -63.10 27.82 -39.33
N SER A 23 -63.98 27.40 -38.42
CA SER A 23 -63.59 26.99 -37.06
C SER A 23 -62.65 25.78 -37.08
N GLY A 24 -62.96 24.78 -37.90
CA GLY A 24 -62.10 23.61 -38.12
C GLY A 24 -60.72 23.98 -38.65
N ILE A 25 -60.65 24.88 -39.63
CA ILE A 25 -59.40 25.42 -40.19
C ILE A 25 -58.57 26.14 -39.10
N ALA A 26 -59.18 27.03 -38.33
CA ALA A 26 -58.50 27.76 -37.26
C ALA A 26 -57.95 26.82 -36.18
N SER A 27 -58.72 25.79 -35.82
CA SER A 27 -58.33 24.75 -34.87
C SER A 27 -57.13 23.93 -35.37
N SER A 28 -57.19 23.43 -36.61
CA SER A 28 -56.08 22.67 -37.19
C SER A 28 -54.81 23.51 -37.36
N ARG A 29 -54.91 24.80 -37.73
CA ARG A 29 -53.75 25.71 -37.75
C ARG A 29 -53.06 25.80 -36.39
N THR A 30 -53.85 26.06 -35.35
CA THR A 30 -53.34 26.16 -33.97
C THR A 30 -52.64 24.87 -33.54
N ARG A 31 -53.21 23.72 -33.87
CA ARG A 31 -52.62 22.41 -33.57
C ARG A 31 -51.32 22.16 -34.33
N ILE A 32 -51.25 22.53 -35.61
CA ILE A 32 -50.04 22.36 -36.43
C ILE A 32 -48.91 23.23 -35.88
N GLU A 33 -49.17 24.49 -35.52
CA GLU A 33 -48.17 25.38 -34.90
C GLU A 33 -47.69 24.86 -33.52
N GLY A 34 -48.61 24.31 -32.72
CA GLY A 34 -48.27 23.61 -31.48
C GLY A 34 -47.33 22.43 -31.73
N LEU A 35 -47.63 21.59 -32.73
CA LEU A 35 -46.81 20.44 -33.11
C LEU A 35 -45.44 20.87 -33.66
N LYS A 36 -45.35 21.93 -34.48
CA LYS A 36 -44.08 22.50 -34.94
C LYS A 36 -43.19 22.89 -33.75
N SER A 37 -43.77 23.59 -32.78
CA SER A 37 -43.06 24.03 -31.56
C SER A 37 -42.58 22.83 -30.74
N GLU A 38 -43.42 21.79 -30.59
CA GLU A 38 -43.06 20.59 -29.85
C GLU A 38 -41.95 19.78 -30.54
N ILE A 39 -42.00 19.66 -31.88
CA ILE A 39 -40.96 18.99 -32.65
C ILE A 39 -39.61 19.73 -32.49
N LEU A 40 -39.61 21.06 -32.60
CA LEU A 40 -38.40 21.88 -32.40
C LEU A 40 -37.79 21.67 -31.01
N ARG A 41 -38.61 21.73 -29.96
CA ARG A 41 -38.16 21.45 -28.58
C ARG A 41 -37.54 20.06 -28.46
N ASN A 42 -38.17 19.05 -29.05
CA ASN A 42 -37.63 17.69 -29.00
C ASN A 42 -36.31 17.56 -29.77
N LEU A 43 -36.12 18.27 -30.88
CA LEU A 43 -34.86 18.29 -31.64
C LEU A 43 -33.72 18.94 -30.83
N ASP A 44 -33.99 20.03 -30.13
CA ASP A 44 -33.00 20.72 -29.28
C ASP A 44 -32.55 19.87 -28.09
N GLU A 45 -33.43 19.02 -27.58
CA GLU A 45 -33.13 18.10 -26.49
C GLU A 45 -32.34 16.84 -26.89
N ILE A 46 -32.07 16.62 -28.19
CA ILE A 46 -31.29 15.46 -28.65
C ILE A 46 -29.80 15.70 -28.36
N PRO A 47 -29.14 14.79 -27.61
CA PRO A 47 -27.73 14.89 -27.29
C PRO A 47 -26.83 15.11 -28.52
N ASP A 48 -25.85 15.99 -28.37
CA ASP A 48 -24.71 16.20 -29.29
C ASP A 48 -25.12 16.62 -30.72
N GLY A 49 -26.36 17.07 -30.90
CA GLY A 49 -26.87 17.45 -32.22
C GLY A 49 -26.87 16.28 -33.22
N ALA A 50 -26.88 15.02 -32.74
CA ALA A 50 -26.77 13.81 -33.55
C ALA A 50 -27.83 13.76 -34.68
N TRP A 51 -28.97 14.40 -34.43
CA TRP A 51 -30.07 14.59 -35.36
C TRP A 51 -29.69 15.34 -36.64
N LYS A 52 -28.70 16.24 -36.60
CA LYS A 52 -28.26 17.05 -37.76
C LYS A 52 -27.69 16.21 -38.90
N ARG A 53 -27.30 14.96 -38.61
CA ARG A 53 -26.74 14.00 -39.58
C ARG A 53 -27.72 12.88 -39.93
N SER A 54 -28.93 12.88 -39.36
CA SER A 54 -29.92 11.84 -39.65
C SER A 54 -30.70 12.18 -40.93
N PRO A 55 -30.69 11.32 -41.96
CA PRO A 55 -31.48 11.53 -43.17
C PRO A 55 -32.98 11.53 -42.89
N GLU A 56 -33.42 10.85 -41.83
CA GLU A 56 -34.82 10.83 -41.36
C GLU A 56 -35.32 12.21 -40.91
N ILE A 57 -34.40 13.12 -40.54
CA ILE A 57 -34.73 14.46 -40.01
C ILE A 57 -34.65 15.55 -41.07
N ALA A 58 -34.07 15.27 -42.23
CA ALA A 58 -34.05 16.21 -43.36
C ALA A 58 -35.47 16.60 -43.80
N GLY A 59 -36.40 15.62 -43.85
CA GLY A 59 -37.81 15.86 -44.13
C GLY A 59 -38.54 16.66 -43.04
N VAL A 60 -38.16 16.46 -41.78
CA VAL A 60 -38.74 17.19 -40.63
C VAL A 60 -38.45 18.68 -40.71
N LYS A 61 -37.20 19.07 -41.03
CA LYS A 61 -36.83 20.49 -41.19
C LYS A 61 -37.59 21.18 -42.32
N SER A 62 -37.69 20.50 -43.46
CA SER A 62 -38.42 21.02 -44.62
C SER A 62 -39.89 21.25 -44.29
N TRP A 63 -40.48 20.38 -43.47
CA TRP A 63 -41.88 20.48 -43.06
C TRP A 63 -42.11 21.59 -42.02
N ILE A 64 -41.24 21.73 -41.01
CA ILE A 64 -41.33 22.80 -40.00
C ILE A 64 -41.31 24.19 -40.66
N ASN A 65 -40.44 24.36 -41.65
CA ASN A 65 -40.27 25.61 -42.38
C ASN A 65 -41.35 25.84 -43.46
N GLY A 66 -42.24 24.86 -43.69
CA GLY A 66 -43.34 24.97 -44.64
C GLY A 66 -44.42 25.94 -44.16
N ALA A 67 -44.96 26.73 -45.09
CA ALA A 67 -46.07 27.64 -44.80
C ALA A 67 -47.33 26.87 -44.38
N THR A 68 -47.90 27.27 -43.26
CA THR A 68 -49.19 26.78 -42.72
C THR A 68 -50.35 27.71 -43.08
N ASP A 69 -50.02 28.86 -43.65
CA ASP A 69 -50.98 29.85 -44.11
C ASP A 69 -51.63 29.39 -45.42
N VAL A 70 -52.90 29.04 -45.31
CA VAL A 70 -53.75 28.73 -46.46
C VAL A 70 -54.54 29.99 -46.82
N TYR A 71 -54.64 30.30 -48.11
CA TYR A 71 -55.48 31.40 -48.58
C TYR A 71 -56.95 31.09 -48.30
N ILE A 72 -57.66 32.04 -47.69
CA ILE A 72 -59.11 31.96 -47.42
C ILE A 72 -59.72 33.26 -47.92
N ASP A 73 -60.75 33.17 -48.77
CA ASP A 73 -61.52 34.32 -49.23
C ASP A 73 -62.97 34.25 -48.73
N SER A 74 -63.53 35.43 -48.46
CA SER A 74 -64.93 35.69 -48.16
C SER A 74 -65.92 35.14 -49.20
N THR A 75 -65.46 34.83 -50.42
CA THR A 75 -66.28 34.27 -51.50
C THR A 75 -66.30 32.73 -51.54
N MET A 76 -65.46 32.05 -50.76
CA MET A 76 -65.36 30.58 -50.77
C MET A 76 -66.60 29.92 -50.16
N ASN A 77 -67.10 28.87 -50.81
CA ASN A 77 -68.22 28.06 -50.32
C ASN A 77 -67.76 26.98 -49.30
N SER A 78 -68.72 26.32 -48.67
CA SER A 78 -68.51 25.30 -47.64
C SER A 78 -67.66 24.12 -48.13
N ASN A 79 -67.84 23.68 -49.38
CA ASN A 79 -67.06 22.57 -49.95
C ASN A 79 -65.58 22.94 -50.15
N GLU A 80 -65.31 24.16 -50.62
CA GLU A 80 -63.93 24.67 -50.77
C GLU A 80 -63.23 24.77 -49.41
N LEU A 81 -63.94 25.28 -48.40
CA LEU A 81 -63.42 25.38 -47.03
C LEU A 81 -63.22 23.99 -46.38
N GLN A 82 -64.13 23.04 -46.60
CA GLN A 82 -63.98 21.66 -46.11
C GLN A 82 -62.79 20.94 -46.75
N LYS A 83 -62.47 21.24 -48.01
CA LYS A 83 -61.27 20.71 -48.67
C LYS A 83 -60.01 21.25 -47.99
N ILE A 84 -59.95 22.55 -47.72
CA ILE A 84 -58.85 23.18 -46.96
C ILE A 84 -58.73 22.57 -45.56
N GLU A 85 -59.85 22.41 -44.85
CA GLU A 85 -59.87 21.77 -43.53
C GLU A 85 -59.33 20.33 -43.59
N SER A 86 -59.71 19.58 -44.63
CA SER A 86 -59.25 18.19 -44.83
C SER A 86 -57.75 18.11 -45.12
N ASP A 87 -57.22 19.03 -45.93
CA ASP A 87 -55.77 19.12 -46.22
C ASP A 87 -54.97 19.51 -44.97
N LEU A 88 -55.50 20.41 -44.14
CA LEU A 88 -54.91 20.75 -42.84
C LEU A 88 -54.95 19.58 -41.86
N LYS A 89 -56.04 18.82 -41.79
CA LYS A 89 -56.12 17.59 -40.98
C LYS A 89 -55.09 16.54 -41.43
N ARG A 90 -54.85 16.41 -42.75
CA ARG A 90 -53.80 15.53 -43.28
C ARG A 90 -52.41 16.00 -42.86
N THR A 91 -52.19 17.32 -42.88
CA THR A 91 -50.94 17.95 -42.42
C THR A 91 -50.71 17.75 -40.92
N GLU A 92 -51.77 17.88 -40.11
CA GLU A 92 -51.76 17.58 -38.67
C GLU A 92 -51.40 16.12 -38.39
N LYS A 93 -51.94 15.17 -39.17
CA LYS A 93 -51.58 13.74 -39.05
C LYS A 93 -50.09 13.50 -39.35
N MET A 94 -49.58 14.09 -40.43
CA MET A 94 -48.15 14.01 -40.79
C MET A 94 -47.27 14.60 -39.69
N ALA A 95 -47.65 15.73 -39.10
CA ALA A 95 -46.94 16.36 -37.99
C ALA A 95 -46.79 15.41 -36.78
N ARG A 96 -47.84 14.66 -36.44
CA ARG A 96 -47.81 13.68 -35.35
C ARG A 96 -46.86 12.51 -35.67
N GLU A 97 -46.85 12.03 -36.91
CA GLU A 97 -45.94 10.97 -37.36
C GLU A 97 -44.47 11.44 -37.26
N LEU A 98 -44.18 12.66 -37.72
CA LEU A 98 -42.85 13.27 -37.61
C LEU A 98 -42.42 13.48 -36.15
N LEU A 99 -43.34 13.93 -35.28
CA LEU A 99 -43.07 14.04 -33.85
C LEU A 99 -42.70 12.67 -33.25
N GLY A 100 -43.43 11.61 -33.60
CA GLY A 100 -43.10 10.24 -33.21
C GLY A 100 -41.68 9.85 -33.60
N THR A 101 -41.28 10.10 -34.85
CA THR A 101 -39.91 9.86 -35.34
C THR A 101 -38.86 10.64 -34.53
N VAL A 102 -39.10 11.92 -34.27
CA VAL A 102 -38.15 12.75 -33.51
C VAL A 102 -38.02 12.27 -32.07
N VAL A 103 -39.13 11.89 -31.43
CA VAL A 103 -39.13 11.32 -30.07
C VAL A 103 -38.35 10.02 -30.04
N ASP A 104 -38.54 9.12 -31.01
CA ASP A 104 -37.80 7.85 -31.10
C ASP A 104 -36.29 8.08 -31.26
N ILE A 105 -35.88 9.01 -32.12
CA ILE A 105 -34.47 9.38 -32.29
C ILE A 105 -33.90 9.94 -30.99
N LYS A 106 -34.65 10.81 -30.30
CA LYS A 106 -34.25 11.36 -29.00
C LYS A 106 -34.02 10.27 -27.96
N VAL A 107 -34.96 9.33 -27.83
CA VAL A 107 -34.86 8.20 -26.90
C VAL A 107 -33.64 7.34 -27.21
N LYS A 108 -33.43 6.98 -28.48
CA LYS A 108 -32.25 6.21 -28.93
C LYS A 108 -30.94 6.95 -28.65
N ALA A 109 -30.86 8.24 -28.94
CA ALA A 109 -29.67 9.05 -28.69
C ALA A 109 -29.33 9.17 -27.19
N ARG A 110 -30.34 9.40 -26.34
CA ARG A 110 -30.16 9.41 -24.88
C ARG A 110 -29.69 8.06 -24.36
N ARG A 111 -30.27 6.96 -24.86
CA ARG A 111 -29.86 5.60 -24.47
C ARG A 111 -28.42 5.32 -24.91
N LYS A 112 -28.06 5.59 -26.17
CA LYS A 112 -26.68 5.49 -26.67
C LYS A 112 -25.69 6.20 -25.76
N ARG A 113 -25.95 7.47 -25.44
CA ARG A 113 -25.06 8.28 -24.61
C ARG A 113 -24.90 7.69 -23.21
N ARG A 114 -25.99 7.25 -22.58
CA ARG A 114 -25.95 6.60 -21.26
C ARG A 114 -25.06 5.36 -21.26
N VAL A 115 -25.23 4.48 -22.25
CA VAL A 115 -24.45 3.23 -22.34
C VAL A 115 -22.98 3.52 -22.63
N MET A 116 -22.70 4.46 -23.55
CA MET A 116 -21.34 4.88 -23.86
C MET A 116 -20.62 5.43 -22.63
N LEU A 117 -21.26 6.33 -21.86
CA LEU A 117 -20.68 6.86 -20.63
C LEU A 117 -20.36 5.77 -19.61
N LYS A 118 -21.24 4.75 -19.50
CA LYS A 118 -20.99 3.60 -18.61
C LYS A 118 -19.76 2.80 -19.07
N LEU A 119 -19.65 2.49 -20.36
CA LEU A 119 -18.49 1.78 -20.92
C LEU A 119 -17.19 2.60 -20.81
N GLU A 120 -17.25 3.91 -21.02
CA GLU A 120 -16.11 4.82 -20.83
C GLU A 120 -15.64 4.85 -19.38
N SER A 121 -16.57 4.88 -18.42
CA SER A 121 -16.25 4.77 -16.99
C SER A 121 -15.60 3.44 -16.64
N ILE A 122 -16.08 2.32 -17.19
CA ILE A 122 -15.48 1.00 -16.99
C ILE A 122 -14.06 0.97 -17.58
N ASN A 123 -13.87 1.50 -18.79
CA ASN A 123 -12.57 1.59 -19.43
C ASN A 123 -11.57 2.45 -18.64
N ALA A 124 -12.03 3.57 -18.07
CA ALA A 124 -11.22 4.39 -17.19
C ALA A 124 -10.82 3.62 -15.92
N GLY A 125 -11.74 2.87 -15.30
CA GLY A 125 -11.45 2.02 -14.14
C GLY A 125 -10.44 0.92 -14.44
N PHE A 126 -10.53 0.30 -15.61
CA PHE A 126 -9.54 -0.66 -16.10
C PHE A 126 -8.15 -0.02 -16.26
N ASN A 127 -8.08 1.14 -16.92
CA ASN A 127 -6.82 1.84 -17.13
C ASN A 127 -6.17 2.31 -15.82
N TRP A 128 -6.96 2.68 -14.81
CA TRP A 128 -6.46 3.02 -13.47
C TRP A 128 -5.73 1.86 -12.77
N LYS A 129 -6.13 0.60 -13.03
CA LYS A 129 -5.51 -0.61 -12.46
C LYS A 129 -4.65 -1.38 -13.48
N LYS A 130 -4.30 -0.75 -14.60
CA LYS A 130 -3.64 -1.40 -15.72
C LYS A 130 -2.37 -2.15 -15.31
N ASP A 131 -1.45 -1.50 -14.60
CA ASP A 131 -0.17 -2.11 -14.24
C ASP A 131 -0.33 -3.32 -13.32
N LEU A 132 -1.28 -3.27 -12.39
CA LEU A 132 -1.62 -4.39 -11.51
C LEU A 132 -2.17 -5.56 -12.32
N LEU A 133 -3.13 -5.29 -13.21
CA LEU A 133 -3.77 -6.31 -14.04
C LEU A 133 -2.81 -6.90 -15.07
N GLU A 134 -1.95 -6.10 -15.69
CA GLU A 134 -0.95 -6.59 -16.65
C GLU A 134 0.12 -7.44 -15.95
N LYS A 135 0.50 -7.09 -14.71
CA LYS A 135 1.47 -7.88 -13.94
C LYS A 135 0.92 -9.24 -13.49
N TRP A 136 -0.32 -9.29 -13.00
CA TRP A 136 -0.87 -10.48 -12.34
C TRP A 136 -1.91 -11.26 -13.17
N LYS A 137 -2.47 -10.64 -14.20
CA LYS A 137 -3.59 -11.15 -15.01
C LYS A 137 -3.45 -10.73 -16.49
N SER A 138 -2.24 -10.81 -17.05
CA SER A 138 -1.92 -10.29 -18.40
C SER A 138 -2.88 -10.75 -19.50
N SER A 139 -3.16 -12.05 -19.60
CA SER A 139 -4.07 -12.62 -20.60
C SER A 139 -5.53 -12.19 -20.39
N ASP A 140 -5.98 -12.14 -19.15
CA ASP A 140 -7.36 -11.74 -18.82
C ASP A 140 -7.55 -10.24 -19.03
N SER A 141 -6.53 -9.43 -18.73
CA SER A 141 -6.48 -7.99 -18.97
C SER A 141 -6.61 -7.65 -20.46
N GLU A 142 -5.88 -8.37 -21.32
CA GLU A 142 -5.97 -8.21 -22.78
C GLU A 142 -7.36 -8.61 -23.30
N ARG A 143 -7.87 -9.77 -22.86
CA ARG A 143 -9.21 -10.23 -23.21
C ARG A 143 -10.30 -9.25 -22.76
N PHE A 144 -10.17 -8.68 -21.57
CA PHE A 144 -11.10 -7.70 -21.02
C PHE A 144 -11.12 -6.41 -21.85
N ARG A 145 -9.93 -5.91 -22.24
CA ARG A 145 -9.78 -4.75 -23.13
C ARG A 145 -10.50 -4.96 -24.46
N GLU A 146 -10.29 -6.10 -25.11
CA GLU A 146 -10.98 -6.42 -26.36
C GLU A 146 -12.51 -6.43 -26.20
N LYS A 147 -13.02 -6.98 -25.09
CA LYS A 147 -14.46 -7.02 -24.85
C LYS A 147 -15.05 -5.62 -24.69
N ILE A 148 -14.36 -4.70 -23.98
CA ILE A 148 -14.77 -3.29 -23.88
C ILE A 148 -14.82 -2.64 -25.26
N GLU A 149 -13.77 -2.79 -26.07
CA GLU A 149 -13.69 -2.19 -27.41
C GLU A 149 -14.83 -2.71 -28.30
N LYS A 150 -15.05 -4.02 -28.31
CA LYS A 150 -16.16 -4.65 -29.03
C LYS A 150 -17.52 -4.14 -28.55
N ALA A 151 -17.72 -3.95 -27.25
CA ALA A 151 -18.97 -3.42 -26.69
C ALA A 151 -19.20 -1.97 -27.10
N MET A 152 -18.17 -1.11 -27.03
CA MET A 152 -18.25 0.29 -27.49
C MET A 152 -18.58 0.36 -28.98
N GLU A 153 -17.97 -0.49 -29.81
CA GLU A 153 -18.22 -0.52 -31.25
C GLU A 153 -19.64 -1.03 -31.59
N ALA A 154 -20.18 -1.98 -30.83
CA ALA A 154 -21.55 -2.42 -30.98
C ALA A 154 -22.56 -1.30 -30.65
N VAL A 155 -22.32 -0.53 -29.58
CA VAL A 155 -23.15 0.63 -29.21
C VAL A 155 -23.06 1.73 -30.26
N LYS A 156 -21.88 1.96 -30.85
CA LYS A 156 -21.73 2.89 -31.98
C LYS A 156 -22.57 2.48 -33.18
N ARG A 157 -22.65 1.18 -33.46
CA ARG A 157 -23.47 0.56 -34.53
C ARG A 157 -24.97 0.46 -34.23
N GLY A 158 -25.41 0.79 -33.00
CA GLY A 158 -26.83 0.89 -32.65
C GLY A 158 -27.37 -0.24 -31.74
N ASP A 159 -26.54 -1.18 -31.31
CA ASP A 159 -26.92 -2.25 -30.36
C ASP A 159 -26.92 -1.73 -28.91
N PHE A 160 -27.96 -0.98 -28.54
CA PHE A 160 -28.05 -0.37 -27.21
C PHE A 160 -28.44 -1.36 -26.11
N SER A 161 -29.40 -2.25 -26.39
CA SER A 161 -29.85 -3.26 -25.41
C SER A 161 -28.74 -4.27 -25.12
N GLY A 162 -28.04 -4.77 -26.15
CA GLY A 162 -26.87 -5.63 -25.95
C GLY A 162 -25.72 -4.88 -25.28
N GLY A 163 -25.55 -3.59 -25.59
CA GLY A 163 -24.58 -2.73 -24.91
C GLY A 163 -24.81 -2.59 -23.40
N GLU A 164 -26.06 -2.44 -22.95
CA GLU A 164 -26.41 -2.36 -21.52
C GLU A 164 -26.06 -3.64 -20.77
N ILE A 165 -26.41 -4.79 -21.35
CA ILE A 165 -26.11 -6.11 -20.77
C ILE A 165 -24.59 -6.30 -20.68
N ARG A 166 -23.87 -6.09 -21.79
CA ARG A 166 -22.40 -6.21 -21.82
C ARG A 166 -21.74 -5.25 -20.83
N ALA A 167 -22.24 -4.02 -20.68
CA ALA A 167 -21.68 -3.07 -19.72
C ALA A 167 -21.86 -3.52 -18.26
N ALA A 168 -22.96 -4.19 -17.92
CA ALA A 168 -23.14 -4.78 -16.59
C ALA A 168 -22.19 -5.96 -16.35
N ASP A 169 -22.07 -6.87 -17.32
CA ASP A 169 -21.17 -8.02 -17.25
C ASP A 169 -19.71 -7.57 -17.12
N LEU A 170 -19.29 -6.60 -17.92
CA LEU A 170 -17.95 -6.02 -17.89
C LEU A 170 -17.65 -5.32 -16.56
N GLU A 171 -18.63 -4.66 -15.95
CA GLU A 171 -18.45 -4.03 -14.64
C GLU A 171 -18.20 -5.08 -13.55
N HIS A 172 -18.93 -6.19 -13.57
CA HIS A 172 -18.74 -7.30 -12.64
C HIS A 172 -17.40 -8.01 -12.89
N GLU A 173 -17.08 -8.29 -14.15
CA GLU A 173 -15.81 -8.91 -14.56
C GLU A 173 -14.61 -8.06 -14.12
N LEU A 174 -14.64 -6.73 -14.32
CA LEU A 174 -13.59 -5.82 -13.86
C LEU A 174 -13.40 -5.89 -12.33
N LYS A 175 -14.50 -5.87 -11.56
CA LYS A 175 -14.45 -5.96 -10.10
C LYS A 175 -13.82 -7.28 -9.65
N SER A 176 -14.16 -8.39 -10.29
CA SER A 176 -13.56 -9.70 -10.01
C SER A 176 -12.06 -9.71 -10.32
N LEU A 177 -11.67 -9.26 -11.52
CA LEU A 177 -10.28 -9.23 -11.96
C LEU A 177 -9.41 -8.37 -11.03
N ILE A 178 -9.88 -7.19 -10.64
CA ILE A 178 -9.17 -6.32 -9.70
C ILE A 178 -8.97 -7.04 -8.37
N LYS A 179 -10.04 -7.64 -7.81
CA LYS A 179 -9.96 -8.33 -6.53
C LYS A 179 -8.96 -9.49 -6.57
N GLU A 180 -9.02 -10.33 -7.60
CA GLU A 180 -8.10 -11.45 -7.77
C GLU A 180 -6.65 -10.99 -7.93
N ALA A 181 -6.40 -9.94 -8.73
CA ALA A 181 -5.06 -9.38 -8.91
C ALA A 181 -4.52 -8.75 -7.61
N GLU A 182 -5.37 -8.11 -6.81
CA GLU A 182 -5.00 -7.59 -5.49
C GLU A 182 -4.65 -8.72 -4.51
N THR A 183 -5.39 -9.83 -4.53
CA THR A 183 -5.07 -11.03 -3.74
C THR A 183 -3.70 -11.58 -4.13
N LEU A 184 -3.46 -11.88 -5.42
CA LEU A 184 -2.17 -12.39 -5.90
C LEU A 184 -1.01 -11.45 -5.56
N SER A 185 -1.25 -10.13 -5.67
CA SER A 185 -0.23 -9.14 -5.31
C SER A 185 0.09 -9.12 -3.82
N LYS A 186 -0.87 -9.42 -2.93
CA LYS A 186 -0.62 -9.52 -1.49
C LYS A 186 0.12 -10.81 -1.15
N GLU A 187 -0.31 -11.93 -1.73
CA GLU A 187 0.32 -13.24 -1.55
C GLU A 187 1.79 -13.20 -1.95
N ALA A 188 2.11 -12.64 -3.13
CA ALA A 188 3.49 -12.50 -3.58
C ALA A 188 4.34 -11.58 -2.70
N LYS A 189 3.75 -10.56 -2.07
CA LYS A 189 4.47 -9.73 -1.09
C LYS A 189 4.82 -10.52 0.16
N LEU A 190 3.88 -11.30 0.70
CA LEU A 190 4.13 -12.16 1.85
C LEU A 190 5.23 -13.18 1.57
N ILE A 191 5.22 -13.80 0.38
CA ILE A 191 6.29 -14.72 -0.05
C ILE A 191 7.63 -14.00 -0.06
N SER A 192 7.71 -12.86 -0.75
CA SER A 192 8.97 -12.09 -0.86
C SER A 192 9.50 -11.60 0.49
N GLU A 193 8.62 -11.19 1.40
CA GLU A 193 8.98 -10.75 2.75
C GLU A 193 9.55 -11.92 3.56
N LEU A 194 8.88 -13.08 3.53
CA LEU A 194 9.36 -14.28 4.21
C LEU A 194 10.68 -14.80 3.64
N GLU A 195 10.86 -14.79 2.32
CA GLU A 195 12.12 -15.15 1.67
C GLU A 195 13.27 -14.22 2.08
N SER A 196 12.99 -12.92 2.19
CA SER A 196 13.96 -11.93 2.66
C SER A 196 14.38 -12.20 4.11
N ILE A 197 13.42 -12.48 4.99
CA ILE A 197 13.67 -12.79 6.41
C ILE A 197 14.48 -14.09 6.55
N ASP A 198 14.11 -15.14 5.82
CA ASP A 198 14.85 -16.42 5.83
C ASP A 198 16.29 -16.25 5.32
N ALA A 199 16.49 -15.48 4.26
CA ALA A 199 17.83 -15.17 3.75
C ALA A 199 18.67 -14.38 4.77
N ALA A 200 18.09 -13.38 5.42
CA ALA A 200 18.76 -12.61 6.47
C ALA A 200 19.11 -13.49 7.69
N PHE A 201 18.19 -14.35 8.11
CA PHE A 201 18.42 -15.29 9.21
C PHE A 201 19.55 -16.27 8.92
N LYS A 202 19.58 -16.85 7.71
CA LYS A 202 20.67 -17.71 7.25
C LYS A 202 22.01 -16.96 7.18
N GLY A 203 21.99 -15.70 6.75
CA GLY A 203 23.18 -14.83 6.72
C GLY A 203 23.77 -14.57 8.11
N ALA A 204 22.95 -14.51 9.15
CA ALA A 204 23.37 -14.33 10.54
C ALA A 204 23.61 -15.65 11.30
N GLY A 205 23.51 -16.80 10.63
CA GLY A 205 23.42 -18.13 11.26
C GLY A 205 24.54 -18.43 12.26
N GLU A 206 25.81 -18.25 11.87
CA GLU A 206 26.97 -18.54 12.73
C GLU A 206 26.98 -17.67 14.00
N LEU A 207 26.63 -16.39 13.86
CA LEU A 207 26.60 -15.44 14.97
C LEU A 207 25.50 -15.78 15.96
N LEU A 208 24.30 -16.05 15.45
CA LEU A 208 23.14 -16.43 16.26
C LEU A 208 23.30 -17.80 16.90
N GLU A 209 23.91 -18.77 16.21
CA GLU A 209 24.19 -20.10 16.76
C GLU A 209 25.20 -20.02 17.91
N LYS A 210 26.23 -19.17 17.80
CA LYS A 210 27.21 -18.94 18.87
C LYS A 210 26.56 -18.29 20.09
N TRP A 211 25.84 -17.18 19.93
CA TRP A 211 25.45 -16.31 21.04
C TRP A 211 24.02 -16.54 21.54
N LYS A 212 23.15 -17.09 20.72
CA LYS A 212 21.70 -17.13 20.90
C LYS A 212 21.10 -18.45 20.39
N SER A 213 21.78 -19.58 20.61
CA SER A 213 21.41 -20.89 20.05
C SER A 213 19.93 -21.27 20.26
N SER A 214 19.43 -21.12 21.49
CA SER A 214 18.02 -21.41 21.82
C SER A 214 17.02 -20.45 21.16
N ASP A 215 17.37 -19.17 21.06
CA ASP A 215 16.49 -18.17 20.44
C ASP A 215 16.49 -18.32 18.92
N SER A 216 17.64 -18.66 18.34
CA SER A 216 17.81 -19.00 16.91
C SER A 216 16.96 -20.22 16.53
N GLU A 217 16.93 -21.27 17.36
CA GLU A 217 16.09 -22.44 17.11
C GLU A 217 14.59 -22.10 17.17
N ARG A 218 14.17 -21.33 18.17
CA ARG A 218 12.78 -20.83 18.27
C ARG A 218 12.39 -19.96 17.09
N PHE A 219 13.30 -19.10 16.63
CA PHE A 219 13.06 -18.24 15.48
C PHE A 219 12.96 -19.05 14.19
N ARG A 220 13.81 -20.06 14.01
CA ARG A 220 13.73 -21.02 12.90
C ARG A 220 12.38 -21.71 12.83
N GLU A 221 11.85 -22.20 13.96
CA GLU A 221 10.52 -22.82 13.99
C GLU A 221 9.41 -21.86 13.53
N LYS A 222 9.52 -20.56 13.85
CA LYS A 222 8.55 -19.55 13.40
C LYS A 222 8.62 -19.37 11.88
N ILE A 223 9.82 -19.26 11.31
CA ILE A 223 10.02 -19.19 9.85
C ILE A 223 9.45 -20.44 9.18
N GLU A 224 9.75 -21.63 9.70
CA GLU A 224 9.27 -22.90 9.13
C GLU A 224 7.74 -22.96 9.12
N LYS A 225 7.07 -22.61 10.23
CA LYS A 225 5.59 -22.55 10.29
C LYS A 225 5.01 -21.52 9.31
N ALA A 226 5.66 -20.38 9.12
CA ALA A 226 5.24 -19.39 8.13
C ALA A 226 5.43 -19.91 6.70
N MET A 227 6.54 -20.60 6.42
CA MET A 227 6.82 -21.22 5.12
C MET A 227 5.85 -22.35 4.80
N GLU A 228 5.48 -23.17 5.78
CA GLU A 228 4.47 -24.21 5.64
C GLU A 228 3.10 -23.61 5.28
N ALA A 229 2.71 -22.51 5.93
CA ALA A 229 1.47 -21.80 5.61
C ALA A 229 1.48 -21.28 4.17
N VAL A 230 2.58 -20.66 3.74
CA VAL A 230 2.76 -20.19 2.35
C VAL A 230 2.71 -21.34 1.34
N LYS A 231 3.44 -22.44 1.59
CA LYS A 231 3.47 -23.62 0.71
C LYS A 231 2.13 -24.35 0.64
N GLY A 232 1.37 -24.32 1.73
CA GLY A 232 0.02 -24.87 1.81
C GLY A 232 -1.06 -23.94 1.27
N GLU A 233 -0.70 -22.80 0.67
CA GLU A 233 -1.62 -21.76 0.19
C GLU A 233 -2.53 -21.16 1.28
N ASP A 234 -2.20 -21.34 2.56
CA ASP A 234 -2.84 -20.68 3.70
C ASP A 234 -2.24 -19.30 3.94
N PHE A 235 -2.50 -18.38 2.99
CA PHE A 235 -2.01 -17.01 3.08
C PHE A 235 -2.62 -16.22 4.24
N SER A 236 -3.79 -16.61 4.72
CA SER A 236 -4.38 -16.03 5.93
C SER A 236 -3.56 -16.38 7.18
N GLY A 237 -3.11 -17.63 7.26
CA GLY A 237 -2.19 -18.09 8.28
C GLY A 237 -0.80 -17.48 8.13
N ALA A 238 -0.33 -17.20 6.92
CA ALA A 238 0.94 -16.51 6.70
C ALA A 238 0.89 -15.03 7.13
N GLU A 239 -0.19 -14.32 6.79
CA GLU A 239 -0.41 -12.90 7.14
C GLU A 239 -0.44 -12.66 8.65
N THR A 240 -0.77 -13.67 9.45
CA THR A 240 -0.71 -13.58 10.93
C THR A 240 0.65 -13.93 11.53
N ARG A 241 1.51 -14.64 10.80
CA ARG A 241 2.78 -15.19 11.31
C ARG A 241 4.01 -14.40 10.86
N ILE A 242 3.96 -13.79 9.68
CA ILE A 242 5.08 -13.04 9.10
C ILE A 242 5.29 -11.68 9.80
N PRO A 243 4.24 -10.90 10.12
CA PRO A 243 4.43 -9.58 10.71
C PRO A 243 5.21 -9.63 12.03
N GLY A 244 6.22 -8.79 12.16
CA GLY A 244 7.07 -8.68 13.34
C GLY A 244 8.27 -9.63 13.37
N LEU A 245 8.35 -10.62 12.46
CA LEU A 245 9.53 -11.49 12.36
C LEU A 245 10.79 -10.72 11.94
N GLU A 246 10.66 -9.74 11.05
CA GLU A 246 11.80 -8.91 10.65
C GLU A 246 12.37 -8.10 11.82
N ASP A 247 11.50 -7.49 12.62
CA ASP A 247 11.91 -6.74 13.81
C ASP A 247 12.53 -7.66 14.87
N GLU A 248 11.91 -8.82 15.13
CA GLU A 248 12.45 -9.82 16.05
C GLU A 248 13.83 -10.33 15.60
N LEU A 249 14.02 -10.60 14.30
CA LEU A 249 15.32 -11.00 13.75
C LEU A 249 16.37 -9.91 13.93
N ARG A 250 16.01 -8.66 13.64
CA ARG A 250 16.92 -7.52 13.77
C ARG A 250 17.38 -7.37 15.21
N ASP A 251 16.46 -7.45 16.17
CA ASP A 251 16.78 -7.34 17.60
C ASP A 251 17.71 -8.49 18.05
N LEU A 252 17.45 -9.72 17.59
CA LEU A 252 18.32 -10.87 17.86
C LEU A 252 19.74 -10.69 17.29
N ILE A 253 19.85 -10.18 16.06
CA ILE A 253 21.14 -9.90 15.42
C ILE A 253 21.87 -8.82 16.20
N GLU A 254 21.22 -7.70 16.53
CA GLU A 254 21.84 -6.59 17.27
C GLU A 254 22.37 -7.03 18.64
N GLU A 255 21.59 -7.83 19.37
CA GLU A 255 22.04 -8.39 20.64
C GLU A 255 23.25 -9.33 20.48
N ALA A 256 23.24 -10.19 19.46
CA ALA A 256 24.35 -11.10 19.18
C ALA A 256 25.61 -10.38 18.72
N GLU A 257 25.48 -9.32 17.92
CA GLU A 257 26.60 -8.45 17.51
C GLU A 257 27.21 -7.72 18.70
N LYS A 258 26.37 -7.26 19.64
CA LYS A 258 26.84 -6.65 20.88
C LYS A 258 27.65 -7.63 21.73
N LEU A 259 27.18 -8.88 21.86
CA LEU A 259 27.92 -9.94 22.56
C LEU A 259 29.24 -10.27 21.86
N GLU A 260 29.25 -10.36 20.53
CA GLU A 260 30.47 -10.58 19.74
C GLU A 260 31.47 -9.44 19.89
N SER A 261 31.00 -8.19 19.90
CA SER A 261 31.85 -7.02 20.16
C SER A 261 32.46 -7.06 21.56
N ASN A 262 31.67 -7.43 22.57
CA ASN A 262 32.16 -7.60 23.94
C ASN A 262 33.19 -8.73 24.06
N ASP A 263 32.98 -9.86 23.36
CA ASP A 263 33.94 -10.97 23.33
C ASP A 263 35.26 -10.56 22.65
N ARG A 264 35.20 -9.80 21.55
CA ARG A 264 36.40 -9.23 20.92
C ARG A 264 37.16 -8.33 21.87
N MET A 265 36.46 -7.47 22.62
CA MET A 265 37.08 -6.64 23.66
C MET A 265 37.70 -7.49 24.77
N ARG A 266 36.98 -8.51 25.27
CA ARG A 266 37.48 -9.45 26.28
C ARG A 266 38.76 -10.16 25.83
N ARG A 267 38.82 -10.58 24.57
CA ARG A 267 40.03 -11.20 23.97
C ARG A 267 41.18 -10.22 23.83
N HIS A 268 40.90 -8.96 23.47
CA HIS A 268 41.92 -7.89 23.47
C HIS A 268 42.48 -7.64 24.88
N VAL A 269 41.61 -7.62 25.89
CA VAL A 269 41.99 -7.52 27.30
C VAL A 269 42.86 -8.70 27.71
N LEU A 270 42.47 -9.93 27.38
CA LEU A 270 43.27 -11.13 27.63
C LEU A 270 44.67 -11.00 27.02
N SER A 271 44.76 -10.63 25.74
CA SER A 271 46.05 -10.45 25.04
C SER A 271 46.94 -9.44 25.75
N SER A 272 46.37 -8.31 26.17
CA SER A 272 47.10 -7.26 26.87
C SER A 272 47.53 -7.70 28.27
N VAL A 273 46.67 -8.42 29.00
CA VAL A 273 46.98 -9.02 30.31
C VAL A 273 48.12 -10.01 30.18
N LYS A 274 48.15 -10.85 29.14
CA LYS A 274 49.26 -11.77 28.85
C LYS A 274 50.58 -11.04 28.68
N GLU A 275 50.63 -10.03 27.81
CA GLU A 275 51.84 -9.27 27.55
C GLU A 275 52.35 -8.52 28.79
N VAL A 276 51.45 -7.87 29.54
CA VAL A 276 51.83 -7.17 30.77
C VAL A 276 52.29 -8.14 31.86
N ALA A 277 51.63 -9.28 32.02
CA ALA A 277 52.02 -10.32 32.97
C ALA A 277 53.44 -10.84 32.67
N GLU A 278 53.75 -11.12 31.41
CA GLU A 278 55.08 -11.54 30.98
C GLU A 278 56.14 -10.46 31.29
N ARG A 279 55.86 -9.19 30.97
CA ARG A 279 56.74 -8.05 31.32
C ARG A 279 56.92 -7.84 32.83
N MET A 280 55.97 -8.30 33.64
CA MET A 280 56.03 -8.27 35.11
C MET A 280 56.76 -9.50 35.68
N GLY A 281 57.19 -10.43 34.83
CA GLY A 281 57.85 -11.68 35.23
C GLY A 281 56.88 -12.72 35.79
N TRP A 282 55.58 -12.58 35.54
CA TRP A 282 54.57 -13.57 35.89
C TRP A 282 54.53 -14.66 34.81
N LYS A 283 54.42 -15.92 35.22
CA LYS A 283 54.42 -17.05 34.29
C LYS A 283 53.02 -17.62 34.13
N GLU A 284 52.64 -17.86 32.88
CA GLU A 284 51.43 -18.61 32.53
C GLU A 284 51.48 -20.02 33.11
N VAL A 285 50.39 -20.42 33.76
CA VAL A 285 50.26 -21.76 34.37
C VAL A 285 49.58 -22.72 33.40
N SER A 286 48.60 -22.22 32.65
CA SER A 286 47.77 -22.96 31.71
C SER A 286 47.30 -22.03 30.60
N GLU A 287 47.00 -22.61 29.43
CA GLU A 287 46.35 -21.87 28.35
C GLU A 287 44.98 -21.35 28.82
N PRO A 288 44.56 -20.14 28.41
CA PRO A 288 43.28 -19.60 28.81
C PRO A 288 42.12 -20.43 28.27
N TYR A 289 41.09 -20.63 29.08
CA TYR A 289 39.93 -21.43 28.74
C TYR A 289 38.65 -20.76 29.26
N LEU A 290 37.50 -21.09 28.67
CA LEU A 290 36.21 -20.65 29.17
C LEU A 290 35.83 -21.47 30.42
N GLU A 291 35.30 -20.81 31.43
CA GLU A 291 34.84 -21.50 32.66
C GLU A 291 33.77 -22.55 32.37
N ASP A 292 32.87 -22.25 31.42
CA ASP A 292 31.96 -23.22 30.80
C ASP A 292 32.21 -23.25 29.29
N ASP A 293 32.68 -24.38 28.77
CA ASP A 293 33.00 -24.58 27.36
C ASP A 293 31.77 -24.57 26.45
N LYS A 294 30.56 -24.72 27.02
CA LYS A 294 29.29 -24.68 26.31
C LYS A 294 28.66 -23.29 26.28
N ASP A 295 29.14 -22.37 27.10
CA ASP A 295 28.64 -21.00 27.18
C ASP A 295 29.74 -20.01 26.77
N PRO A 296 29.69 -19.47 25.53
CA PRO A 296 30.64 -18.46 25.07
C PRO A 296 30.62 -17.17 25.89
N SER A 297 29.55 -16.91 26.65
CA SER A 297 29.44 -15.76 27.55
C SER A 297 30.11 -15.98 28.90
N SER A 298 30.45 -17.24 29.24
CA SER A 298 31.10 -17.59 30.50
C SER A 298 32.47 -16.90 30.64
N PRO A 299 32.92 -16.63 31.88
CA PRO A 299 34.19 -15.96 32.10
C PRO A 299 35.36 -16.70 31.45
N LEU A 300 36.26 -15.95 30.82
CA LEU A 300 37.51 -16.49 30.29
C LEU A 300 38.54 -16.50 31.42
N ILE A 301 38.98 -17.69 31.78
CA ILE A 301 39.89 -17.93 32.88
C ILE A 301 41.34 -17.88 32.40
N TYR A 302 42.15 -17.06 33.05
CA TYR A 302 43.58 -16.97 32.83
C TYR A 302 44.36 -17.14 34.13
N GLU A 303 45.18 -18.19 34.20
CA GLU A 303 45.92 -18.54 35.41
C GLU A 303 47.40 -18.21 35.29
N LEU A 304 47.91 -17.48 36.28
CA LEU A 304 49.27 -16.96 36.32
C LEU A 304 49.95 -17.34 37.64
N LYS A 305 51.27 -17.44 37.63
CA LYS A 305 52.09 -17.57 38.84
C LYS A 305 53.00 -16.36 38.98
N SER A 306 52.77 -15.58 40.03
CA SER A 306 53.68 -14.51 40.44
C SER A 306 54.92 -15.08 41.10
N TYR A 307 56.08 -14.49 40.83
CA TYR A 307 57.37 -14.89 41.41
C TYR A 307 57.37 -14.81 42.96
N SER A 308 56.61 -13.88 43.54
CA SER A 308 56.64 -13.57 44.97
C SER A 308 55.42 -14.03 45.77
N ALA A 309 54.32 -14.43 45.11
CA ALA A 309 53.01 -14.50 45.78
C ALA A 309 52.23 -15.80 45.59
N GLY A 310 52.54 -16.58 44.56
CA GLY A 310 51.79 -17.81 44.24
C GLY A 310 50.88 -17.68 43.03
N LYS A 311 49.90 -18.58 42.94
CA LYS A 311 48.98 -18.71 41.79
C LYS A 311 47.86 -17.69 41.88
N MET A 312 47.66 -16.93 40.81
CA MET A 312 46.57 -15.97 40.60
C MET A 312 45.64 -16.49 39.50
N ARG A 313 44.35 -16.18 39.62
CA ARG A 313 43.34 -16.51 38.62
C ARG A 313 42.63 -15.22 38.21
N PHE A 314 42.77 -14.84 36.94
CA PHE A 314 42.02 -13.77 36.32
C PHE A 314 40.78 -14.38 35.68
N SER A 315 39.61 -13.87 36.03
CA SER A 315 38.33 -14.21 35.43
C SER A 315 37.87 -13.01 34.61
N LEU A 316 37.99 -13.12 33.29
CA LEU A 316 37.62 -12.06 32.35
C LEU A 316 36.17 -12.26 31.92
N THR A 317 35.25 -11.48 32.49
CA THR A 317 33.85 -11.46 32.06
C THR A 317 33.70 -10.56 30.82
N MET A 318 32.47 -10.44 30.30
CA MET A 318 32.18 -9.56 29.16
C MET A 318 32.33 -8.07 29.49
N ASP A 319 32.29 -7.69 30.77
CA ASP A 319 32.24 -6.32 31.24
C ASP A 319 33.32 -5.98 32.29
N ARG A 320 33.97 -6.98 32.90
CA ARG A 320 34.87 -6.81 34.05
C ARG A 320 36.04 -7.81 34.05
N ILE A 321 37.01 -7.48 34.90
CA ILE A 321 38.15 -8.34 35.23
C ILE A 321 38.07 -8.61 36.73
N ASP A 322 37.81 -9.85 37.10
CA ASP A 322 37.90 -10.31 38.49
C ASP A 322 39.22 -11.04 38.70
N VAL A 323 39.86 -10.83 39.85
CA VAL A 323 41.16 -11.45 40.15
C VAL A 323 41.11 -12.12 41.51
N GLU A 324 41.24 -13.44 41.52
CA GLU A 324 41.53 -14.20 42.72
C GLU A 324 43.05 -14.21 42.92
N SER A 325 43.49 -13.60 44.01
CA SER A 325 44.90 -13.41 44.29
C SER A 325 45.27 -13.96 45.67
N PRO A 326 46.45 -14.58 45.81
CA PRO A 326 46.93 -15.09 47.10
C PRO A 326 47.47 -13.98 48.00
N PHE A 327 47.52 -12.73 47.53
CA PHE A 327 47.94 -11.61 48.37
C PHE A 327 46.93 -11.34 49.48
N SER A 328 47.38 -11.38 50.72
CA SER A 328 46.57 -10.96 51.86
C SER A 328 46.35 -9.43 51.81
N ALA A 329 45.17 -8.97 52.22
CA ALA A 329 44.89 -7.52 52.32
C ALA A 329 45.77 -6.81 53.37
N GLU A 330 46.45 -7.57 54.24
CA GLU A 330 47.25 -7.08 55.37
C GLU A 330 48.68 -6.65 54.96
N ASP A 331 49.21 -7.16 53.84
CA ASP A 331 50.62 -6.97 53.48
C ASP A 331 50.92 -5.71 52.64
N GLY A 332 49.92 -5.00 52.13
CA GLY A 332 50.07 -3.75 51.35
C GLY A 332 50.74 -3.88 49.97
N ALA A 333 51.58 -4.92 49.76
CA ALA A 333 52.28 -5.24 48.53
C ALA A 333 51.35 -5.61 47.37
N CYS A 334 50.13 -6.07 47.69
CA CYS A 334 49.07 -6.35 46.72
C CYS A 334 48.73 -5.10 45.88
N TYR A 335 48.50 -3.96 46.54
CA TYR A 335 48.00 -2.75 45.89
C TYR A 335 49.03 -2.15 44.94
N GLU A 336 50.32 -2.12 45.29
CA GLU A 336 51.37 -1.55 44.42
C GLU A 336 51.60 -2.39 43.16
N GLN A 337 51.49 -3.71 43.24
CA GLN A 337 51.65 -4.58 42.07
C GLN A 337 50.46 -4.45 41.11
N PHE A 338 49.23 -4.37 41.63
CA PHE A 338 48.04 -4.15 40.80
C PHE A 338 47.91 -2.70 40.28
N ASP A 339 48.42 -1.71 41.02
CA ASP A 339 48.55 -0.32 40.54
C ASP A 339 49.49 -0.28 39.33
N LYS A 340 50.69 -0.85 39.44
CA LYS A 340 51.66 -0.95 38.32
C LYS A 340 51.13 -1.77 37.15
N PHE A 341 50.39 -2.84 37.44
CA PHE A 341 49.74 -3.65 36.42
C PHE A 341 48.69 -2.83 35.66
N SER A 342 47.88 -2.05 36.37
CA SER A 342 46.89 -1.15 35.78
C SER A 342 47.54 -0.04 34.96
N GLU A 343 48.63 0.57 35.45
CA GLU A 343 49.40 1.58 34.71
C GLU A 343 49.92 1.02 33.38
N LYS A 344 50.48 -0.19 33.38
CA LYS A 344 50.96 -0.84 32.15
C LYS A 344 49.82 -1.22 31.20
N LEU A 345 48.66 -1.61 31.71
CA LEU A 345 47.49 -1.89 30.87
C LEU A 345 46.94 -0.64 30.16
N GLN A 346 47.16 0.57 30.71
CA GLN A 346 46.77 1.81 30.04
C GLN A 346 47.49 2.03 28.72
N GLU A 347 48.71 1.49 28.54
CA GLU A 347 49.44 1.52 27.25
C GLU A 347 48.65 0.84 26.13
N TYR A 348 47.76 -0.10 26.48
CA TYR A 348 46.90 -0.86 25.57
C TYR A 348 45.47 -0.31 25.50
N GLY A 349 45.24 0.89 26.06
CA GLY A 349 43.92 1.53 26.13
C GLY A 349 43.00 0.94 27.20
N ILE A 350 43.49 0.03 28.04
CA ILE A 350 42.70 -0.64 29.08
C ILE A 350 42.83 0.15 30.38
N ARG A 351 41.73 0.83 30.76
CA ARG A 351 41.67 1.60 32.01
C ARG A 351 41.01 0.75 33.09
N THR A 352 41.83 0.19 33.98
CA THR A 352 41.37 -0.64 35.09
C THR A 352 41.76 -0.02 36.43
N LYS A 353 40.98 -0.32 37.45
CA LYS A 353 41.32 -0.03 38.85
C LYS A 353 40.90 -1.24 39.68
N PHE A 354 41.86 -1.96 40.25
CA PHE A 354 41.57 -3.12 41.08
C PHE A 354 41.19 -2.67 42.49
N GLU A 355 40.08 -3.19 43.01
CA GLU A 355 39.57 -2.91 44.35
C GLU A 355 39.35 -4.24 45.10
N GLY A 356 39.65 -4.26 46.41
CA GLY A 356 39.47 -5.47 47.23
C GLY A 356 38.01 -5.69 47.63
N ASN A 357 37.54 -6.94 47.58
CA ASN A 357 36.14 -7.32 47.85
C ASN A 357 35.70 -7.22 49.33
N GLN A 358 36.61 -6.97 50.27
CA GLN A 358 36.27 -6.80 51.69
C GLN A 358 36.86 -5.50 52.23
N GLY A 359 36.15 -4.88 53.18
CA GLY A 359 36.49 -3.61 53.86
C GLY A 359 37.78 -3.63 54.68
N GLY A 360 38.88 -4.09 54.09
CA GLY A 360 40.23 -3.84 54.53
C GLY A 360 40.55 -2.34 54.49
N PRO A 361 41.65 -1.92 55.12
CA PRO A 361 41.91 -0.51 55.41
C PRO A 361 41.82 0.31 54.13
N ARG A 362 40.89 1.28 54.12
CA ARG A 362 40.62 2.23 53.01
C ARG A 362 41.86 3.04 52.57
N ASN A 363 42.96 2.95 53.30
CA ASN A 363 44.21 3.64 53.04
C ASN A 363 45.36 2.64 52.94
N LYS A 364 46.25 2.85 51.96
CA LYS A 364 47.56 2.17 51.87
C LYS A 364 48.21 2.13 53.26
N PRO A 365 48.74 0.98 53.74
CA PRO A 365 49.47 0.96 55.00
C PRO A 365 50.61 1.98 54.94
N ALA A 366 50.51 3.05 55.73
CA ALA A 366 51.59 4.03 55.80
C ALA A 366 52.77 3.38 56.53
N LEU A 367 53.93 3.29 55.85
CA LEU A 367 55.19 2.92 56.46
C LEU A 367 55.47 3.89 57.62
N LYS A 368 55.25 3.45 58.86
CA LYS A 368 55.79 4.16 60.02
C LYS A 368 57.30 4.03 59.95
N GLU A 369 58.00 5.14 59.74
CA GLU A 369 59.46 5.19 59.85
C GLU A 369 59.89 4.51 61.16
N LYS A 370 60.73 3.46 61.05
CA LYS A 370 61.42 2.91 62.21
C LYS A 370 62.28 4.02 62.78
N LYS A 371 61.85 4.64 63.89
CA LYS A 371 62.75 5.43 64.73
C LYS A 371 63.96 4.54 65.04
N ALA A 372 65.14 4.99 64.64
CA ALA A 372 66.39 4.28 64.88
C ALA A 372 66.47 3.90 66.37
N LYS A 373 66.68 2.61 66.67
CA LYS A 373 67.04 2.19 68.01
C LYS A 373 68.36 2.90 68.35
N ARG A 374 68.36 3.71 69.41
CA ARG A 374 69.59 4.30 69.95
C ARG A 374 70.57 3.17 70.24
N LEU A 375 71.78 3.27 69.70
CA LEU A 375 72.88 2.36 70.00
C LEU A 375 73.22 2.46 71.51
N PRO A 376 73.65 1.36 72.15
CA PRO A 376 73.98 1.38 73.57
C PRO A 376 75.18 2.28 73.82
N GLU A 377 75.08 3.13 74.84
CA GLU A 377 76.16 4.02 75.27
C GLU A 377 77.36 3.18 75.76
N SER A 378 78.50 3.37 75.11
CA SER A 378 79.77 2.79 75.50
C SER A 378 80.19 3.34 76.87
N ARG A 379 80.17 2.49 77.91
CA ARG A 379 80.85 2.77 79.17
C ARG A 379 82.36 2.82 78.92
N MET A 380 82.93 4.02 78.83
CA MET A 380 84.37 4.20 79.02
C MET A 380 84.69 4.00 80.51
N ARG A 381 85.41 2.91 80.82
CA ARG A 381 86.19 2.82 82.06
C ARG A 381 87.33 3.84 81.95
N ARG A 382 87.39 4.78 82.90
CA ARG A 382 88.65 5.46 83.21
C ARG A 382 89.37 4.67 84.30
N ILE A 383 90.67 4.51 84.07
CA ILE A 383 91.68 3.83 84.90
C ILE A 383 91.75 4.47 86.28
#